data_AF-A0A4Q9FSM2-F1
#
_entry.id   AF-A0A4Q9FSM2-F1
#
_cell.length_a   1.000
_cell.length_b   1.000
_cell.length_c   1.000
_cell.angle_alpha   90.00
_cell.angle_beta   90.00
_cell.angle_gamma   90.00
#
_symmetry.space_group_name_H-M   'P 1'
#
loop_
_entity.id
_entity.type
_entity.pdbx_description
1 polymer ?
#
loop_
_entity_poly.entity_id
_entity_poly.type
_entity_poly.pdbx_seq_one_letter_code
_entity_poly.pdbx_strand_id
1 'polypeptide(L)'
;MFKVSPLRKRQVIGGIIGLVLGVSLFYIFTLDATEEYVSIGPMNTGHESLNCFACHADAKGNLMQQVQSNISHAFGARKEGVDFGTQDVTVDNCLQCHDRPNDRHPTYRFSEPRFKDAIKHIDATTCITCHTEHEEERVSVANINYCMNCHQDLVVENDPLDVSHEALIAKEEWFTCIQCHDFHGNHKYNVPEKLKDTIPMKVIEAYFDGGKDPYGTDKKYIALSQEAWLETLDK
;
A
#
# COMPACT_ATOMS: atom_id res chain seq x y z
N MET A 1 -13.61 -41.57 -31.51
CA MET A 1 -12.27 -41.22 -32.07
C MET A 1 -12.47 -40.29 -33.25
N PHE A 2 -12.06 -39.03 -33.15
CA PHE A 2 -12.12 -38.07 -34.26
C PHE A 2 -11.16 -38.50 -35.37
N LYS A 3 -11.65 -38.66 -36.61
CA LYS A 3 -10.81 -38.94 -37.79
C LYS A 3 -10.12 -37.65 -38.22
N VAL A 4 -8.88 -37.45 -37.81
CA VAL A 4 -8.07 -36.28 -38.19
C VAL A 4 -7.41 -36.54 -39.54
N SER A 5 -7.58 -35.60 -40.49
CA SER A 5 -6.91 -35.65 -41.80
C SER A 5 -5.38 -35.69 -41.65
N PRO A 6 -4.64 -36.50 -42.46
CA PRO A 6 -3.19 -36.56 -42.42
C PRO A 6 -2.51 -35.18 -42.55
N LEU A 7 -3.11 -34.27 -43.34
CA LEU A 7 -2.64 -32.90 -43.54
C LEU A 7 -2.81 -32.01 -42.30
N ARG A 8 -3.77 -32.34 -41.42
CA ARG A 8 -4.05 -31.60 -40.18
C ARG A 8 -3.48 -32.29 -38.93
N LYS A 9 -2.85 -33.47 -39.07
CA LYS A 9 -2.29 -34.23 -37.95
C LYS A 9 -1.25 -33.43 -37.17
N ARG A 10 -0.40 -32.68 -37.87
CA ARG A 10 0.59 -31.76 -37.25
C ARG A 10 -0.08 -30.61 -36.49
N GLN A 11 -1.14 -30.02 -37.05
CA GLN A 11 -1.90 -28.94 -36.40
C GLN A 11 -2.61 -29.43 -35.15
N VAL A 12 -3.18 -30.64 -35.17
CA VAL A 12 -3.82 -31.24 -34.00
C VAL A 12 -2.81 -31.59 -32.91
N ILE A 13 -1.66 -32.17 -33.27
CA ILE A 13 -0.59 -32.43 -32.30
C ILE A 13 -0.08 -31.12 -31.69
N GLY A 14 0.18 -30.10 -32.51
CA GLY A 14 0.60 -28.78 -32.03
C GLY A 14 -0.44 -28.12 -31.11
N GLY A 15 -1.73 -28.23 -31.46
CA GLY A 15 -2.83 -27.73 -30.64
C GLY A 15 -2.95 -28.44 -29.30
N ILE A 16 -2.79 -29.77 -29.27
CA ILE A 16 -2.78 -30.55 -28.02
C ILE A 16 -1.58 -30.17 -27.16
N ILE A 17 -0.38 -30.08 -27.74
CA ILE A 17 0.83 -29.66 -27.01
C ILE A 17 0.63 -28.26 -26.43
N GLY A 18 0.15 -27.31 -27.23
CA GLY A 18 -0.12 -25.95 -26.78
C GLY A 18 -1.17 -25.88 -25.67
N LEU A 19 -2.24 -26.68 -25.77
CA LEU A 19 -3.26 -26.76 -24.72
C LEU A 19 -2.70 -27.36 -23.43
N VAL A 20 -1.94 -28.44 -23.50
CA VAL A 20 -1.32 -29.06 -22.32
C VAL A 20 -0.34 -28.09 -21.66
N LEU A 21 0.58 -27.51 -22.43
CA LEU A 21 1.54 -26.53 -21.91
C LEU A 21 0.85 -25.30 -21.33
N GLY A 22 -0.17 -24.77 -22.02
CA GLY A 22 -0.93 -23.61 -21.57
C GLY A 22 -1.68 -23.86 -20.26
N VAL A 23 -2.37 -25.01 -20.15
CA VAL A 23 -3.07 -25.39 -18.91
C VAL A 23 -2.08 -25.65 -17.77
N SER A 24 -0.95 -26.30 -18.06
CA SER A 24 0.09 -26.53 -17.04
C SER A 24 0.71 -25.22 -16.55
N LEU A 25 1.04 -24.29 -17.45
CA LEU A 25 1.57 -22.97 -17.06
C LEU A 25 0.54 -22.17 -16.28
N PHE A 26 -0.72 -22.16 -16.73
CA PHE A 26 -1.81 -21.50 -16.02
C PHE A 26 -1.96 -22.06 -14.60
N TYR A 27 -2.00 -23.38 -14.45
CA TYR A 27 -2.08 -24.01 -13.13
C TYR A 27 -0.87 -23.69 -12.26
N ILE A 28 0.34 -23.73 -12.81
CA ILE A 28 1.57 -23.40 -12.07
C ILE A 28 1.52 -21.98 -11.54
N PHE A 29 1.17 -20.99 -12.38
CA PHE A 29 1.12 -19.57 -11.98
C PHE A 29 -0.05 -19.22 -11.04
N THR A 30 -0.99 -20.14 -10.81
CA THR A 30 -2.04 -19.99 -9.79
C THR A 30 -1.66 -20.57 -8.43
N LEU A 31 -0.45 -21.11 -8.28
CA LEU A 31 0.03 -21.65 -7.00
C LEU A 31 0.69 -20.55 -6.16
N ASP A 32 0.40 -20.54 -4.86
CA ASP A 32 0.99 -19.64 -3.86
C ASP A 32 2.53 -19.65 -3.93
N ALA A 33 3.12 -20.83 -4.15
CA ALA A 33 4.57 -21.02 -4.28
C ALA A 33 5.21 -20.30 -5.49
N THR A 34 4.40 -19.72 -6.38
CA THR A 34 4.85 -19.00 -7.57
C THR A 34 4.43 -17.53 -7.60
N GLU A 35 3.81 -17.03 -6.53
CA GLU A 35 3.35 -15.64 -6.45
C GLU A 35 4.48 -14.63 -6.73
N GLU A 36 5.71 -14.92 -6.28
CA GLU A 36 6.90 -14.10 -6.57
C GLU A 36 7.14 -13.90 -8.08
N TYR A 37 6.82 -14.90 -8.92
CA TYR A 37 6.97 -14.80 -10.37
C TYR A 37 5.86 -14.01 -11.06
N VAL A 38 4.74 -13.81 -10.37
CA VAL A 38 3.58 -13.06 -10.87
C VAL A 38 3.54 -11.65 -10.26
N SER A 39 4.24 -11.43 -9.15
CA SER A 39 4.36 -10.13 -8.52
C SER A 39 4.94 -9.09 -9.47
N ILE A 40 4.36 -7.90 -9.45
CA ILE A 40 4.81 -6.77 -10.28
C ILE A 40 6.08 -6.10 -9.73
N GLY A 41 6.48 -6.45 -8.51
CA GLY A 41 7.68 -5.95 -7.83
C GLY A 41 7.84 -6.52 -6.42
N PRO A 42 8.97 -6.22 -5.73
CA PRO A 42 9.23 -6.69 -4.38
C PRO A 42 8.24 -6.10 -3.36
N MET A 43 7.64 -6.94 -2.51
CA MET A 43 6.72 -6.50 -1.47
C MET A 43 7.36 -5.42 -0.57
N ASN A 44 6.53 -4.54 -0.03
CA ASN A 44 6.98 -3.51 0.91
C ASN A 44 7.64 -4.14 2.15
N THR A 45 8.57 -3.42 2.76
CA THR A 45 9.28 -3.89 3.94
C THR A 45 8.32 -4.18 5.11
N GLY A 46 8.34 -5.42 5.60
CA GLY A 46 7.45 -5.96 6.61
C GLY A 46 6.25 -6.73 6.05
N HIS A 47 6.06 -6.74 4.72
CA HIS A 47 5.01 -7.46 4.01
C HIS A 47 5.57 -8.62 3.16
N GLU A 48 6.84 -8.99 3.32
CA GLU A 48 7.53 -9.97 2.46
C GLU A 48 6.94 -11.37 2.54
N SER A 49 6.25 -11.69 3.64
CA SER A 49 5.60 -12.98 3.86
C SER A 49 4.09 -12.96 3.63
N LEU A 50 3.53 -11.85 3.14
CA LEU A 50 2.10 -11.78 2.83
C LEU A 50 1.81 -12.42 1.47
N ASN A 51 0.72 -13.18 1.41
CA ASN A 51 0.20 -13.72 0.16
C ASN A 51 -0.61 -12.65 -0.57
N CYS A 52 -0.70 -12.76 -1.90
CA CYS A 52 -1.41 -11.80 -2.75
C CYS A 52 -2.86 -11.56 -2.30
N PHE A 53 -3.56 -12.62 -1.89
CA PHE A 53 -4.97 -12.54 -1.48
C PHE A 53 -5.20 -11.75 -0.18
N ALA A 54 -4.15 -11.53 0.62
CA ALA A 54 -4.28 -10.75 1.85
C ALA A 54 -4.64 -9.28 1.55
N CYS A 55 -4.22 -8.79 0.38
CA CYS A 55 -4.50 -7.43 -0.07
C CYS A 55 -5.47 -7.40 -1.26
N HIS A 56 -5.29 -8.31 -2.22
CA HIS A 56 -6.08 -8.38 -3.45
C HIS A 56 -7.27 -9.32 -3.31
N ALA A 57 -8.46 -8.75 -3.18
CA ALA A 57 -9.69 -9.54 -3.22
C ALA A 57 -10.07 -9.90 -4.67
N ASP A 58 -10.89 -10.94 -4.81
CA ASP A 58 -11.41 -11.36 -6.11
C ASP A 58 -12.25 -10.25 -6.77
N ALA A 59 -12.06 -10.06 -8.07
CA ALA A 59 -12.90 -9.18 -8.87
C ALA A 59 -14.34 -9.70 -8.93
N LYS A 60 -15.31 -8.78 -9.00
CA LYS A 60 -16.73 -9.13 -8.99
C LYS A 60 -17.13 -9.97 -10.22
N GLY A 61 -17.85 -11.05 -9.96
CA GLY A 61 -18.34 -11.98 -10.98
C GLY A 61 -17.29 -13.01 -11.38
N ASN A 62 -17.69 -14.05 -12.11
CA ASN A 62 -16.74 -15.07 -12.56
C ASN A 62 -15.89 -14.58 -13.75
N LEU A 63 -14.78 -15.26 -14.01
CA LEU A 63 -13.84 -14.92 -15.11
C LEU A 63 -14.54 -14.72 -16.45
N MET A 64 -15.54 -15.55 -16.79
CA MET A 64 -16.24 -15.42 -18.06
C MET A 64 -17.09 -14.14 -18.12
N GLN A 65 -17.72 -13.75 -17.02
CA GLN A 65 -18.46 -12.49 -16.92
C GLN A 65 -17.53 -11.27 -17.00
N GLN A 66 -16.35 -11.35 -16.37
CA GLN A 66 -15.32 -10.30 -16.43
C GLN A 66 -14.83 -10.13 -17.88
N VAL A 67 -14.47 -11.23 -18.56
CA VAL A 67 -14.07 -11.24 -19.98
C VAL A 67 -15.17 -10.66 -20.87
N GLN A 68 -16.41 -11.11 -20.72
CA GLN A 68 -17.54 -10.61 -21.51
C GLN A 68 -17.77 -9.11 -21.29
N SER A 69 -17.65 -8.63 -20.06
CA SER A 69 -17.82 -7.22 -19.72
C SER A 69 -16.72 -6.36 -20.34
N ASN A 70 -15.47 -6.80 -20.27
CA ASN A 70 -14.33 -6.09 -20.85
C ASN A 70 -14.34 -6.10 -22.38
N ILE A 71 -14.78 -7.20 -23.01
CA ILE A 71 -15.05 -7.24 -24.46
C ILE A 71 -16.14 -6.23 -24.82
N SER A 72 -17.25 -6.20 -24.08
CA SER A 72 -18.35 -5.27 -24.33
C SER A 72 -17.90 -3.80 -24.20
N HIS A 73 -17.03 -3.51 -23.23
CA HIS A 73 -16.42 -2.19 -23.08
C HIS A 73 -15.51 -1.84 -24.28
N ALA A 74 -14.63 -2.75 -24.69
CA ALA A 74 -13.74 -2.55 -25.84
C ALA A 74 -14.51 -2.27 -27.16
N PHE A 75 -15.70 -2.86 -27.32
CA PHE A 75 -16.58 -2.61 -28.48
C PHE A 75 -17.55 -1.43 -28.28
N GLY A 76 -17.41 -0.65 -27.20
CA GLY A 76 -18.23 0.54 -26.94
C GLY A 76 -19.67 0.24 -26.53
N ALA A 77 -20.04 -1.02 -26.33
CA ALA A 77 -21.35 -1.41 -25.82
C ALA A 77 -21.49 -1.16 -24.31
N ARG A 78 -20.38 -0.94 -23.61
CA ARG A 78 -20.32 -0.59 -22.19
C ARG A 78 -19.39 0.60 -21.98
N LYS A 79 -19.81 1.53 -21.12
CA LYS A 79 -19.04 2.76 -20.86
C LYS A 79 -17.70 2.49 -20.17
N GLU A 80 -17.70 1.62 -19.16
CA GLU A 80 -16.51 1.32 -18.34
C GLU A 80 -16.22 -0.19 -18.37
N GLY A 81 -14.94 -0.56 -18.27
CA GLY A 81 -14.51 -1.93 -18.01
C GLY A 81 -14.89 -2.43 -16.62
N VAL A 82 -14.43 -3.63 -16.30
CA VAL A 82 -14.45 -4.20 -14.95
C VAL A 82 -13.08 -4.81 -14.65
N ASP A 83 -12.76 -4.91 -13.36
CA ASP A 83 -11.55 -5.58 -12.89
C ASP A 83 -11.53 -7.04 -13.37
N PHE A 84 -10.32 -7.56 -13.57
CA PHE A 84 -10.10 -8.91 -14.10
C PHE A 84 -9.21 -9.72 -13.15
N GLY A 85 -9.69 -10.88 -12.72
CA GLY A 85 -9.04 -11.69 -11.70
C GLY A 85 -9.25 -11.12 -10.31
N THR A 86 -8.54 -10.05 -9.98
CA THR A 86 -8.58 -9.38 -8.69
C THR A 86 -8.98 -7.91 -8.82
N GLN A 87 -9.46 -7.31 -7.73
CA GLN A 87 -9.74 -5.89 -7.63
C GLN A 87 -8.55 -5.12 -7.07
N ASP A 88 -8.56 -3.80 -7.28
CA ASP A 88 -7.57 -2.89 -6.73
C ASP A 88 -7.62 -2.86 -5.19
N VAL A 89 -6.44 -2.67 -4.58
CA VAL A 89 -6.30 -2.53 -3.12
C VAL A 89 -6.87 -1.18 -2.68
N THR A 90 -7.67 -1.20 -1.64
CA THR A 90 -8.27 -0.01 -1.03
C THR A 90 -7.77 0.19 0.40
N VAL A 91 -8.02 1.38 0.95
CA VAL A 91 -7.71 1.68 2.36
C VAL A 91 -8.32 0.67 3.35
N ASP A 92 -9.49 0.13 3.03
CA ASP A 92 -10.18 -0.85 3.86
C ASP A 92 -9.41 -2.18 3.93
N ASN A 93 -8.66 -2.54 2.89
CA ASN A 93 -7.76 -3.70 2.92
C ASN A 93 -6.63 -3.49 3.94
N CYS A 94 -6.01 -2.31 3.93
CA CYS A 94 -4.94 -1.97 4.87
C CYS A 94 -5.45 -1.96 6.31
N LEU A 95 -6.62 -1.35 6.55
CA LEU A 95 -7.20 -1.19 7.88
C LEU A 95 -7.60 -2.51 8.53
N GLN A 96 -7.83 -3.59 7.77
CA GLN A 96 -8.11 -4.91 8.37
C GLN A 96 -6.98 -5.41 9.27
N CYS A 97 -5.72 -5.05 9.00
CA CYS A 97 -4.57 -5.41 9.82
C CYS A 97 -3.99 -4.22 10.59
N HIS A 98 -4.13 -3.00 10.07
CA HIS A 98 -3.50 -1.80 10.60
C HIS A 98 -4.43 -0.87 11.39
N ASP A 99 -5.73 -1.15 11.47
CA ASP A 99 -6.64 -0.32 12.26
C ASP A 99 -6.23 -0.33 13.73
N ARG A 100 -6.22 0.87 14.33
CA ARG A 100 -5.81 1.06 15.70
C ARG A 100 -6.51 2.27 16.32
N PRO A 101 -6.82 2.20 17.62
CA PRO A 101 -7.36 3.35 18.33
C PRO A 101 -6.28 4.43 18.49
N ASN A 102 -6.70 5.69 18.43
CA ASN A 102 -5.85 6.87 18.64
C ASN A 102 -4.67 7.01 17.66
N ASP A 103 -4.82 6.55 16.40
CA ASP A 103 -3.93 7.01 15.33
C ASP A 103 -3.97 8.54 15.27
N ARG A 104 -2.81 9.19 15.14
CA ARG A 104 -2.73 10.65 15.02
C ARG A 104 -3.19 11.14 13.65
N HIS A 105 -3.05 10.31 12.62
CA HIS A 105 -3.41 10.58 11.23
C HIS A 105 -4.32 9.46 10.67
N PRO A 106 -5.53 9.28 11.22
CA PRO A 106 -6.46 8.31 10.67
C PRO A 106 -7.04 8.82 9.35
N THR A 107 -7.22 7.93 8.37
CA THR A 107 -7.64 8.26 7.00
C THR A 107 -8.96 9.03 6.93
N TYR A 108 -9.92 8.69 7.80
CA TYR A 108 -11.23 9.38 7.86
C TYR A 108 -11.11 10.87 8.21
N ARG A 109 -10.08 11.30 8.97
CA ARG A 109 -9.89 12.71 9.34
C ARG A 109 -9.55 13.55 8.11
N PHE A 110 -8.80 13.00 7.16
CA PHE A 110 -8.45 13.69 5.92
C PHE A 110 -9.63 13.83 4.96
N SER A 111 -10.69 13.04 5.16
CA SER A 111 -11.94 13.18 4.41
C SER A 111 -12.82 14.36 4.91
N GLU A 112 -12.44 15.01 6.02
CA GLU A 112 -13.17 16.17 6.51
C GLU A 112 -13.08 17.36 5.53
N PRO A 113 -14.18 18.11 5.28
CA PRO A 113 -14.22 19.18 4.27
C PRO A 113 -13.15 20.28 4.42
N ARG A 114 -12.63 20.49 5.63
CA ARG A 114 -11.55 21.46 5.89
C ARG A 114 -10.23 21.09 5.22
N PHE A 115 -10.00 19.82 4.92
CA PHE A 115 -8.78 19.34 4.25
C PHE A 115 -8.95 19.18 2.73
N LYS A 116 -10.11 19.54 2.15
CA LYS A 116 -10.41 19.35 0.72
C LYS A 116 -9.37 19.93 -0.24
N ASP A 117 -8.67 20.99 0.18
CA ASP A 117 -7.64 21.65 -0.63
C ASP A 117 -6.27 21.02 -0.38
N ALA A 118 -5.97 20.62 0.87
CA ALA A 118 -4.75 19.90 1.22
C ALA A 118 -4.63 18.54 0.50
N ILE A 119 -5.74 17.77 0.43
CA ILE A 119 -5.75 16.45 -0.21
C ILE A 119 -5.51 16.49 -1.72
N LYS A 120 -5.65 17.66 -2.36
CA LYS A 120 -5.29 17.85 -3.78
C LYS A 120 -3.78 17.87 -3.98
N HIS A 121 -3.01 18.20 -2.94
CA HIS A 121 -1.55 18.24 -2.96
C HIS A 121 -0.95 16.94 -2.45
N ILE A 122 -1.57 16.32 -1.43
CA ILE A 122 -1.21 14.99 -0.94
C ILE A 122 -2.46 14.26 -0.45
N ASP A 123 -2.87 13.22 -1.17
CA ASP A 123 -4.07 12.45 -0.81
C ASP A 123 -3.79 11.47 0.35
N ALA A 124 -3.88 11.98 1.58
CA ALA A 124 -3.75 11.18 2.80
C ALA A 124 -5.03 10.40 3.17
N THR A 125 -6.05 10.36 2.30
CA THR A 125 -7.25 9.53 2.54
C THR A 125 -7.02 8.05 2.26
N THR A 126 -5.89 7.72 1.62
CA THR A 126 -5.46 6.35 1.35
C THR A 126 -4.02 6.13 1.82
N CYS A 127 -3.71 4.89 2.20
CA CYS A 127 -2.37 4.51 2.67
C CYS A 127 -1.35 4.51 1.53
N ILE A 128 -1.77 4.10 0.34
CA ILE A 128 -0.89 3.85 -0.82
C ILE A 128 -0.29 5.13 -1.43
N THR A 129 -0.80 6.31 -1.05
CA THR A 129 -0.16 7.58 -1.41
C THR A 129 1.24 7.69 -0.81
N CYS A 130 1.44 7.08 0.37
CA CYS A 130 2.73 7.09 1.05
C CYS A 130 3.39 5.71 1.13
N HIS A 131 2.60 4.64 1.16
CA HIS A 131 3.05 3.26 1.30
C HIS A 131 2.76 2.49 0.01
N THR A 132 3.57 2.72 -1.03
CA THR A 132 3.42 1.99 -2.29
C THR A 132 3.92 0.57 -2.11
N GLU A 133 3.02 -0.40 -2.25
CA GLU A 133 3.40 -1.81 -2.30
C GLU A 133 4.11 -2.13 -3.61
N HIS A 134 4.93 -3.19 -3.61
CA HIS A 134 5.74 -3.63 -4.77
C HIS A 134 6.97 -2.77 -5.11
N GLU A 135 7.43 -1.89 -4.21
CA GLU A 135 8.62 -1.04 -4.40
C GLU A 135 9.77 -1.32 -3.42
N GLU A 136 9.67 -2.34 -2.55
CA GLU A 136 10.63 -2.67 -1.47
C GLU A 136 10.81 -1.58 -0.38
N GLU A 137 10.18 -0.41 -0.53
CA GLU A 137 10.31 0.73 0.38
C GLU A 137 9.13 0.86 1.35
N ARG A 138 9.43 1.16 2.62
CA ARG A 138 8.42 1.44 3.66
C ARG A 138 7.59 2.68 3.34
N VAL A 139 8.22 3.76 2.89
CA VAL A 139 7.52 5.01 2.52
C VAL A 139 8.11 5.52 1.20
N SER A 140 7.27 5.60 0.17
CA SER A 140 7.65 5.92 -1.22
C SER A 140 7.53 7.41 -1.58
N VAL A 141 7.11 8.27 -0.64
CA VAL A 141 6.97 9.70 -0.90
C VAL A 141 8.34 10.36 -1.01
N ALA A 142 8.66 10.89 -2.19
CA ALA A 142 9.96 11.52 -2.45
C ALA A 142 10.25 12.79 -1.63
N ASN A 143 9.23 13.50 -1.13
CA ASN A 143 9.40 14.75 -0.39
C ASN A 143 8.73 14.69 0.99
N ILE A 144 9.53 14.87 2.03
CA ILE A 144 9.15 14.74 3.45
C ILE A 144 8.53 16.03 4.01
N ASN A 145 8.48 17.10 3.21
CA ASN A 145 7.85 18.37 3.59
C ASN A 145 6.32 18.33 3.53
N TYR A 146 5.69 17.17 3.28
CA TYR A 146 4.24 17.07 3.09
C TYR A 146 3.39 17.56 4.27
N CYS A 147 3.96 17.66 5.47
CA CYS A 147 3.34 18.26 6.65
C CYS A 147 2.79 19.67 6.38
N MET A 148 3.47 20.43 5.50
CA MET A 148 3.11 21.81 5.15
C MET A 148 1.69 21.93 4.60
N ASN A 149 1.20 20.90 3.90
CA ASN A 149 -0.11 20.95 3.23
C ASN A 149 -1.28 21.08 4.22
N CYS A 150 -1.07 20.66 5.48
CA CYS A 150 -2.10 20.68 6.52
C CYS A 150 -1.72 21.54 7.74
N HIS A 151 -0.42 21.71 8.03
CA HIS A 151 0.07 22.32 9.26
C HIS A 151 0.69 23.71 9.08
N GLN A 152 0.52 24.35 7.91
CA GLN A 152 1.00 25.72 7.64
C GLN A 152 0.55 26.78 8.67
N ASP A 153 -0.66 26.61 9.22
CA ASP A 153 -1.27 27.58 10.14
C ASP A 153 -1.21 27.08 11.61
N LEU A 154 -0.35 26.11 11.92
CA LEU A 154 -0.23 25.53 13.25
C LEU A 154 0.30 26.55 14.27
N VAL A 155 -0.45 26.72 15.36
CA VAL A 155 -0.02 27.49 16.53
C VAL A 155 -0.08 26.57 17.75
N VAL A 156 1.04 26.44 18.46
CA VAL A 156 1.16 25.60 19.67
C VAL A 156 1.25 26.51 20.89
N GLU A 157 0.26 26.42 21.77
CA GLU A 157 0.29 27.13 23.05
C GLU A 157 1.30 26.49 24.00
N ASN A 158 2.09 27.32 24.69
CA ASN A 158 3.14 26.87 25.61
C ASN A 158 4.13 25.89 24.94
N ASP A 159 4.64 26.28 23.77
CA ASP A 159 5.57 25.48 22.98
C ASP A 159 6.80 25.05 23.81
N PRO A 160 7.00 23.74 24.05
CA PRO A 160 8.08 23.25 24.90
C PRO A 160 9.46 23.26 24.20
N LEU A 161 9.52 23.58 22.90
CA LEU A 161 10.73 23.46 22.10
C LEU A 161 11.72 24.60 22.32
N ASP A 162 13.00 24.32 22.09
CA ASP A 162 14.05 25.35 22.04
C ASP A 162 13.93 26.28 20.82
N VAL A 163 13.45 25.76 19.69
CA VAL A 163 12.99 26.50 18.51
C VAL A 163 11.52 26.20 18.33
N SER A 164 10.67 27.21 18.42
CA SER A 164 9.22 27.01 18.35
C SER A 164 8.77 26.47 16.99
N HIS A 165 7.62 25.78 16.99
CA HIS A 165 6.95 25.32 15.77
C HIS A 165 6.71 26.49 14.81
N GLU A 166 6.24 27.63 15.31
CA GLU A 166 6.05 28.85 14.50
C GLU A 166 7.33 29.29 13.79
N ALA A 167 8.48 29.24 14.49
CA ALA A 167 9.76 29.61 13.92
C ALA A 167 10.26 28.60 12.86
N LEU A 168 10.02 27.29 13.06
CA LEU A 168 10.34 26.24 12.08
C LEU A 168 9.48 26.38 10.81
N ILE A 169 8.18 26.63 10.99
CA ILE A 169 7.21 26.84 9.91
C ILE A 169 7.60 28.08 9.09
N ALA A 170 7.92 29.20 9.76
CA ALA A 170 8.31 30.44 9.09
C ALA A 170 9.61 30.32 8.28
N LYS A 171 10.46 29.34 8.59
CA LYS A 171 11.69 29.02 7.85
C LYS A 171 11.51 27.90 6.82
N GLU A 172 10.30 27.36 6.68
CA GLU A 172 9.99 26.22 5.82
C GLU A 172 10.81 24.96 6.14
N GLU A 173 11.22 24.80 7.41
CA GLU A 173 12.02 23.66 7.89
C GLU A 173 11.14 22.41 8.15
N TRP A 174 10.20 22.11 7.24
CA TRP A 174 9.17 21.07 7.38
C TRP A 174 9.73 19.65 7.57
N PHE A 175 10.90 19.36 7.00
CA PHE A 175 11.56 18.08 7.16
C PHE A 175 11.93 17.78 8.64
N THR A 176 12.07 18.82 9.49
CA THR A 176 12.41 18.64 10.90
C THR A 176 11.27 18.02 11.72
N CYS A 177 10.02 18.12 11.24
CA CYS A 177 8.86 17.61 11.95
C CYS A 177 8.95 16.10 12.19
N ILE A 178 9.33 15.33 11.18
CA ILE A 178 9.42 13.86 11.27
C ILE A 178 10.63 13.40 12.12
N GLN A 179 11.68 14.23 12.19
CA GLN A 179 12.85 13.97 13.03
C GLN A 179 12.49 13.97 14.53
N CYS A 180 11.40 14.67 14.89
CA CYS A 180 10.87 14.71 16.25
C CYS A 180 9.67 13.77 16.43
N HIS A 181 8.76 13.72 15.44
CA HIS A 181 7.46 13.09 15.55
C HIS A 181 7.34 11.86 14.65
N ASP A 182 6.98 10.73 15.24
CA ASP A 182 6.36 9.63 14.51
C ASP A 182 5.00 10.10 13.95
N PHE A 183 4.86 10.04 12.63
CA PHE A 183 3.66 10.46 11.90
C PHE A 183 2.40 9.86 12.52
N HIS A 184 2.34 8.55 12.70
CA HIS A 184 1.16 7.90 13.26
C HIS A 184 1.10 7.95 14.80
N GLY A 185 2.21 8.29 15.46
CA GLY A 185 2.34 8.32 16.91
C GLY A 185 2.16 6.95 17.57
N ASN A 186 2.56 5.88 16.89
CA ASN A 186 2.47 4.50 17.37
C ASN A 186 3.63 4.12 18.29
N HIS A 187 4.78 4.77 18.20
CA HIS A 187 5.92 4.47 19.05
C HIS A 187 5.75 5.09 20.45
N LYS A 188 6.20 4.38 21.49
CA LYS A 188 6.33 4.91 22.85
C LYS A 188 7.77 5.37 23.06
N TYR A 189 8.01 6.65 22.85
CA TYR A 189 9.31 7.28 23.07
C TYR A 189 9.13 8.70 23.60
N ASN A 190 10.20 9.24 24.19
CA ASN A 190 10.23 10.63 24.60
C ASN A 190 10.52 11.48 23.36
N VAL A 191 9.55 12.32 23.00
CA VAL A 191 9.70 13.28 21.89
C VAL A 191 10.80 14.28 22.29
N PRO A 192 11.80 14.53 21.43
CA PRO A 192 12.86 15.49 21.73
C PRO A 192 12.29 16.91 21.82
N GLU A 193 12.74 17.68 22.81
CA GLU A 193 12.39 19.10 22.97
C GLU A 193 13.41 20.03 22.31
N LYS A 194 14.50 19.48 21.76
CA LYS A 194 15.60 20.25 21.17
C LYS A 194 15.99 19.68 19.83
N LEU A 195 16.21 20.53 18.84
CA LEU A 195 16.58 20.11 17.48
C LEU A 195 17.84 19.24 17.44
N LYS A 196 18.81 19.52 18.32
CA LYS A 196 20.07 18.75 18.41
C LYS A 196 19.88 17.30 18.90
N ASP A 197 18.77 17.03 19.59
CA ASP A 197 18.46 15.73 20.20
C ASP A 197 17.52 14.90 19.31
N THR A 198 17.22 15.38 18.10
CA THR A 198 16.33 14.74 17.12
C THR A 198 16.99 13.58 16.38
N ILE A 199 16.17 12.77 15.73
CA ILE A 199 16.66 11.70 14.86
C ILE A 199 17.24 12.33 13.59
N PRO A 200 18.49 12.03 13.19
CA PRO A 200 19.06 12.59 11.97
C PRO A 200 18.25 12.20 10.74
N MET A 201 18.02 13.15 9.82
CA MET A 201 17.19 12.93 8.63
C MET A 201 17.62 11.72 7.81
N LYS A 202 18.94 11.52 7.64
CA LYS A 202 19.49 10.34 6.96
C LYS A 202 19.06 8.99 7.57
N VAL A 203 18.82 8.95 8.88
CA VAL A 203 18.34 7.75 9.58
C VAL A 203 16.85 7.54 9.30
N ILE A 204 16.07 8.61 9.22
CA ILE A 204 14.65 8.55 8.82
C ILE A 204 14.51 8.11 7.36
N GLU A 205 15.31 8.67 6.44
CA GLU A 205 15.34 8.24 5.03
C GLU A 205 15.69 6.76 4.92
N ALA A 206 16.76 6.32 5.59
CA ALA A 206 17.11 4.90 5.61
C ALA A 206 15.99 4.02 6.19
N TYR A 207 15.18 4.52 7.13
CA TYR A 207 14.02 3.81 7.64
C TYR A 207 12.86 3.75 6.64
N PHE A 208 12.66 4.80 5.86
CA PHE A 208 11.71 4.82 4.75
C PHE A 208 12.13 3.85 3.65
N ASP A 209 13.42 3.70 3.39
CA ASP A 209 13.99 2.71 2.46
C ASP A 209 14.01 1.28 3.03
N GLY A 210 13.20 0.98 4.04
CA GLY A 210 13.11 -0.37 4.63
C GLY A 210 14.11 -0.67 5.74
N GLY A 211 14.99 0.26 6.09
CA GLY A 211 15.96 0.11 7.16
C GLY A 211 15.37 0.04 8.57
N LYS A 212 16.25 0.13 9.57
CA LYS A 212 15.91 -0.07 10.97
C LYS A 212 15.00 1.04 11.51
N ASP A 213 14.02 0.65 12.32
CA ASP A 213 13.12 1.57 13.02
C ASP A 213 13.87 2.53 13.96
N PRO A 214 13.80 3.85 13.73
CA PRO A 214 14.56 4.85 14.49
C PRO A 214 13.85 5.31 15.76
N TYR A 215 12.54 5.05 15.88
CA TYR A 215 11.73 5.39 17.05
C TYR A 215 11.76 4.27 18.11
N GLY A 216 12.31 3.11 17.74
CA GLY A 216 12.48 1.95 18.62
C GLY A 216 11.40 0.88 18.44
N THR A 217 11.52 -0.20 19.20
CA THR A 217 10.63 -1.37 19.06
C THR A 217 9.42 -1.34 19.99
N ASP A 218 9.36 -0.41 20.96
CA ASP A 218 8.20 -0.27 21.84
C ASP A 218 7.08 0.47 21.12
N LYS A 219 6.12 -0.30 20.60
CA LYS A 219 4.92 0.20 19.92
C LYS A 219 3.72 0.11 20.84
N LYS A 220 2.76 1.01 20.66
CA LYS A 220 1.45 1.00 21.32
C LYS A 220 0.59 -0.11 20.76
N TYR A 221 0.62 -0.29 19.43
CA TYR A 221 -0.14 -1.28 18.70
C TYR A 221 0.74 -1.99 17.69
N ILE A 222 0.52 -3.29 17.54
CA ILE A 222 1.16 -4.15 16.55
C ILE A 222 0.08 -4.53 15.54
N ALA A 223 0.39 -4.40 14.24
CA ALA A 223 -0.51 -4.83 13.18
C ALA A 223 -0.72 -6.35 13.25
N LEU A 224 -1.86 -6.82 12.76
CA LEU A 224 -2.13 -8.26 12.67
C LEU A 224 -1.17 -8.92 11.68
N SER A 225 -0.68 -10.11 12.00
CA SER A 225 -0.10 -10.99 10.99
C SER A 225 -1.22 -11.53 10.08
N GLN A 226 -0.87 -12.07 8.92
CA GLN A 226 -1.85 -12.68 8.03
C GLN A 226 -2.64 -13.80 8.73
N GLU A 227 -1.97 -14.63 9.53
CA GLU A 227 -2.62 -15.71 10.28
C GLU A 227 -3.62 -15.14 11.29
N ALA A 228 -3.20 -14.13 12.06
CA ALA A 228 -4.07 -13.48 13.04
C ALA A 228 -5.26 -12.76 12.39
N TRP A 229 -5.07 -12.17 11.21
CA TRP A 229 -6.15 -11.57 10.42
C TRP A 229 -7.15 -12.62 9.93
N LEU A 230 -6.69 -13.75 9.39
CA LEU A 230 -7.57 -14.85 8.95
C LEU A 230 -8.45 -15.36 10.10
N GLU A 231 -7.90 -15.49 11.32
CA GLU A 231 -8.67 -15.85 12.52
C GLU A 231 -9.78 -14.85 12.88
N THR A 232 -9.73 -13.61 12.38
CA THR A 232 -10.80 -12.62 12.57
C THR A 232 -11.95 -12.80 11.59
N LEU A 233 -11.72 -13.39 10.42
CA LEU A 233 -12.72 -13.62 9.38
C LEU A 233 -13.56 -14.87 9.63
N ASP A 234 -13.02 -15.84 10.36
CA ASP A 234 -13.68 -17.10 10.71
C ASP A 234 -14.69 -16.97 11.89
N LYS A 235 -14.92 -15.76 12.39
CA LYS A 235 -15.85 -15.45 13.50
C LYS A 235 -17.20 -14.94 12.99
#